data_AF-A0A8H4PCY7-F1
#
_entry.id   AF-A0A8H4PCY7-F1
#
_cell.length_a   1.000
_cell.length_b   1.000
_cell.length_c   1.000
_cell.angle_alpha   90.00
_cell.angle_beta   90.00
_cell.angle_gamma   90.00
#
_symmetry.space_group_name_H-M   'P 1'
#
loop_
_entity.id
_entity.type
_entity.pdbx_description
1 polymer ?
#
loop_
_entity_poly.entity_id
_entity_poly.type
_entity_poly.pdbx_seq_one_letter_code
_entity_poly.pdbx_strand_id
1 'polypeptide(L)'
;MADMEKYIVFHSDLTKADTLLLQSLADDLEESAPRKNGPSSSGLGLDKQDLDAGAKLRGRGAGPDVNASRERDEATLRQMEALNNPKDARFEPTVVMSVDLDNIKLPYVLDKFLLRPYVRFARSMVRVETDVVMLTHLILYFCTSIPSAILLFRNFSWIHGVLHFVMQFYYMGTYTLMMHQHIHMRGILNKRLALFDHLFPYITDPLMGHTWNSYFYHHVKHHHVEGNGPDDLSSTIRYQRDSVLHFLHYTGRFFFLIWADLPLYFIRKGRAVLGLKALFWEMANYTMLYSFFRYNPRATVFVLLIPFLLLRFGLMAGNWGQHALVDADEPDSDYRSSITLIDVASNRHCFNDGYHTSHHLNPLRHWREHPVSFMKTKHVYASNHALVFHDIDYLMVTIRLLMKDYKRLAECMVPIGDQLSMTMDERMELLKRCTRPFSEEEIKKKFKTG
;
A
#
# COMPACT_ATOMS: atom_id res chain seq x y z
N MET A 1 24.74 -13.57 -13.18
CA MET A 1 23.30 -13.86 -13.04
C MET A 1 23.10 -15.19 -12.30
N ALA A 2 23.70 -15.32 -11.10
CA ALA A 2 23.59 -16.51 -10.26
C ALA A 2 22.72 -16.14 -9.04
N ASP A 3 21.72 -16.98 -8.73
CA ASP A 3 20.81 -16.91 -7.59
C ASP A 3 19.96 -15.63 -7.44
N MET A 4 19.13 -15.31 -8.45
CA MET A 4 18.07 -14.29 -8.26
C MET A 4 16.94 -14.80 -7.33
N GLU A 5 16.64 -16.10 -7.35
CA GLU A 5 15.71 -16.76 -6.41
C GLU A 5 16.09 -16.55 -4.94
N LYS A 6 17.40 -16.40 -4.64
CA LYS A 6 17.88 -16.22 -3.27
C LYS A 6 17.30 -14.99 -2.58
N TYR A 7 16.78 -14.02 -3.35
CA TYR A 7 16.28 -12.78 -2.79
C TYR A 7 14.78 -12.77 -2.58
N ILE A 8 13.98 -13.59 -3.29
CA ILE A 8 12.53 -13.66 -3.00
C ILE A 8 12.33 -14.37 -1.67
N VAL A 9 11.68 -13.67 -0.74
CA VAL A 9 11.30 -14.17 0.56
C VAL A 9 9.80 -14.44 0.53
N PHE A 10 9.37 -15.57 1.11
CA PHE A 10 7.97 -15.87 1.35
C PHE A 10 7.71 -15.85 2.85
N HIS A 11 7.14 -14.76 3.37
CA HIS A 11 6.82 -14.69 4.79
C HIS A 11 5.64 -15.61 5.15
N SER A 12 5.66 -16.22 6.34
CA SER A 12 4.56 -17.09 6.80
C SER A 12 3.25 -16.36 6.99
N ASP A 13 3.33 -15.04 7.18
CA ASP A 13 2.18 -14.17 7.41
C ASP A 13 1.63 -13.56 6.12
N LEU A 14 2.12 -14.00 4.96
CA LEU A 14 1.57 -13.60 3.67
C LEU A 14 0.05 -13.79 3.58
N THR A 15 -0.63 -12.86 2.92
CA THR A 15 -2.02 -13.12 2.52
C THR A 15 -2.02 -14.14 1.38
N LYS A 16 -3.06 -14.97 1.27
CA LYS A 16 -3.16 -15.94 0.16
C LYS A 16 -3.00 -15.30 -1.22
N ALA A 17 -3.56 -14.10 -1.39
CA ALA A 17 -3.46 -13.35 -2.64
C ALA A 17 -2.00 -12.99 -2.95
N ASP A 18 -1.27 -12.46 -1.96
CA ASP A 18 0.15 -12.13 -2.11
C ASP A 18 1.01 -13.38 -2.32
N THR A 19 0.74 -14.49 -1.62
CA THR A 19 1.46 -15.76 -1.83
C THR A 19 1.34 -16.23 -3.28
N LEU A 20 0.11 -16.26 -3.81
CA LEU A 20 -0.14 -16.72 -5.18
C LEU A 20 0.51 -15.80 -6.22
N LEU A 21 0.44 -14.49 -6.00
CA LEU A 21 0.99 -13.49 -6.90
C LEU A 21 2.52 -13.50 -6.86
N LEU A 22 3.13 -13.57 -5.67
CA LEU A 22 4.58 -13.64 -5.52
C LEU A 22 5.13 -14.95 -6.10
N GLN A 23 4.42 -16.07 -5.96
CA GLN A 23 4.79 -17.33 -6.61
C GLN A 23 4.78 -17.19 -8.13
N SER A 24 3.75 -16.56 -8.73
CA SER A 24 3.72 -16.30 -10.17
C SER A 24 4.91 -15.46 -10.65
N LEU A 25 5.30 -14.44 -9.88
CA LEU A 25 6.47 -13.61 -10.19
C LEU A 25 7.80 -14.36 -10.01
N ALA A 26 7.89 -15.24 -9.01
CA ALA A 26 9.04 -16.10 -8.81
C ALA A 26 9.20 -17.07 -9.99
N ASP A 27 8.11 -17.72 -10.42
CA ASP A 27 8.11 -18.63 -11.57
C ASP A 27 8.60 -17.93 -12.86
N ASP A 28 8.16 -16.68 -13.10
CA ASP A 28 8.63 -15.88 -14.25
C ASP A 28 10.15 -15.64 -14.19
N LEU A 29 10.68 -15.42 -13.00
CA LEU A 29 12.11 -15.24 -12.74
C LEU A 29 12.90 -16.52 -13.02
N GLU A 30 12.42 -17.67 -12.55
CA GLU A 30 13.06 -18.98 -12.79
C GLU A 30 13.10 -19.32 -14.29
N GLU A 31 12.00 -19.05 -15.00
CA GLU A 31 11.89 -19.30 -16.44
C GLU A 31 12.81 -18.40 -17.28
N SER A 32 13.11 -17.20 -16.78
CA SER A 32 14.05 -16.27 -17.41
C SER A 32 15.52 -16.61 -17.15
N ALA A 33 15.82 -17.45 -16.15
CA ALA A 33 17.19 -17.77 -15.77
C ALA A 33 17.87 -18.69 -16.81
N PRO A 34 19.16 -18.47 -17.13
CA PRO A 34 19.89 -19.34 -18.03
C PRO A 34 19.99 -20.75 -17.42
N ARG A 35 19.42 -21.76 -18.11
CA ARG A 35 19.50 -23.17 -17.68
C ARG A 35 20.96 -23.55 -17.43
N LYS A 36 21.28 -23.94 -16.18
CA LYS A 36 22.58 -24.56 -15.86
C LYS A 36 22.65 -25.88 -16.62
N ASN A 37 23.46 -25.95 -17.67
CA ASN A 37 23.83 -27.23 -18.27
C ASN A 37 24.52 -28.07 -17.18
N GLY A 38 23.90 -29.19 -16.80
CA GLY A 38 24.49 -30.15 -15.87
C GLY A 38 25.81 -30.72 -16.40
N PRO A 39 26.63 -31.36 -15.55
CA PRO A 39 27.96 -31.81 -15.93
C PRO A 39 27.84 -32.85 -17.05
N SER A 40 28.50 -32.57 -18.17
CA SER A 40 28.62 -33.49 -19.30
C SER A 40 29.38 -34.74 -18.85
N SER A 41 28.65 -35.80 -18.51
CA SER A 41 29.19 -37.14 -18.35
C SER A 41 29.28 -37.82 -19.71
N SER A 42 30.47 -37.85 -20.31
CA SER A 42 30.94 -38.98 -21.11
C SER A 42 32.33 -38.66 -21.67
N GLY A 43 33.35 -39.35 -21.14
CA GLY A 43 34.58 -39.53 -21.89
C GLY A 43 34.35 -40.48 -23.06
N LEU A 44 35.06 -40.23 -24.16
CA LEU A 44 35.95 -41.17 -24.88
C LEU A 44 36.36 -40.52 -26.20
N GLY A 45 37.64 -40.72 -26.55
CA GLY A 45 38.32 -39.99 -27.60
C GLY A 45 37.91 -40.32 -29.03
N LEU A 46 38.21 -39.34 -29.90
CA LEU A 46 38.72 -39.44 -31.27
C LEU A 46 38.22 -40.60 -32.15
N ASP A 47 37.46 -40.29 -33.21
CA ASP A 47 38.07 -40.27 -34.55
C ASP A 47 37.25 -39.48 -35.61
N LYS A 48 37.94 -39.15 -36.70
CA LYS A 48 37.59 -38.23 -37.79
C LYS A 48 36.55 -38.77 -38.81
N GLN A 49 36.06 -37.80 -39.62
CA GLN A 49 35.45 -37.89 -40.97
C GLN A 49 33.92 -38.05 -41.04
N ASP A 50 33.20 -36.97 -41.37
CA ASP A 50 32.74 -36.74 -42.74
C ASP A 50 32.08 -35.35 -42.91
N LEU A 51 32.34 -34.73 -44.06
CA LEU A 51 31.82 -33.45 -44.52
C LEU A 51 30.59 -33.65 -45.40
N ASP A 52 29.69 -32.67 -45.34
CA ASP A 52 28.59 -32.34 -46.25
C ASP A 52 27.35 -33.25 -46.32
N ALA A 53 26.28 -32.80 -45.64
CA ALA A 53 24.94 -32.73 -46.22
C ALA A 53 24.02 -31.76 -45.43
N GLY A 54 23.61 -30.68 -46.08
CA GLY A 54 22.21 -30.25 -46.08
C GLY A 54 21.61 -29.68 -44.79
N ALA A 55 21.64 -28.35 -44.70
CA ALA A 55 20.67 -27.48 -44.03
C ALA A 55 19.35 -28.14 -43.58
N LYS A 56 19.20 -28.44 -42.28
CA LYS A 56 17.91 -28.49 -41.55
C LYS A 56 18.08 -28.77 -40.04
N LEU A 57 18.82 -27.92 -39.32
CA LEU A 57 18.78 -27.91 -37.84
C LEU A 57 18.76 -26.47 -37.31
N ARG A 58 17.69 -25.74 -37.64
CA ARG A 58 17.19 -24.65 -36.77
C ARG A 58 16.02 -25.24 -35.98
N GLY A 59 16.35 -25.88 -34.87
CA GLY A 59 15.37 -26.55 -34.02
C GLY A 59 15.65 -26.25 -32.56
N ARG A 60 14.85 -25.32 -32.01
CA ARG A 60 14.53 -25.14 -30.59
C ARG A 60 15.69 -24.77 -29.65
N GLY A 61 16.04 -23.50 -29.67
CA GLY A 61 16.20 -22.82 -28.38
C GLY A 61 14.82 -22.79 -27.73
N ALA A 62 14.61 -23.60 -26.69
CA ALA A 62 13.37 -23.57 -25.92
C ALA A 62 13.35 -22.27 -25.11
N GLY A 63 12.76 -21.21 -25.69
CA GLY A 63 12.24 -20.11 -24.90
C GLY A 63 11.14 -20.61 -23.95
N PRO A 64 10.78 -19.83 -22.92
CA PRO A 64 9.69 -20.20 -22.01
C PRO A 64 8.42 -20.54 -22.80
N ASP A 65 7.72 -21.59 -22.37
CA ASP A 65 6.44 -21.97 -22.98
C ASP A 65 5.40 -20.92 -22.57
N VAL A 66 5.26 -19.89 -23.41
CA VAL A 66 4.37 -18.75 -23.20
C VAL A 66 2.92 -19.20 -22.93
N ASN A 67 2.50 -20.33 -23.50
CA ASN A 67 1.17 -20.87 -23.26
C ASN A 67 1.05 -21.45 -21.83
N ALA A 68 2.08 -22.17 -21.36
CA ALA A 68 2.08 -22.73 -20.02
C ALA A 68 2.10 -21.63 -18.92
N SER A 69 2.91 -20.58 -19.10
CA SER A 69 2.94 -19.43 -18.20
C SER A 69 1.59 -18.72 -18.14
N ARG A 70 0.96 -18.48 -19.29
CA ARG A 70 -0.38 -17.89 -19.37
C ARG A 70 -1.45 -18.76 -18.71
N GLU A 71 -1.43 -20.07 -18.92
CA GLU A 71 -2.38 -20.99 -18.29
C GLU A 71 -2.25 -21.00 -16.75
N ARG A 72 -1.01 -20.94 -16.22
CA ARG A 72 -0.77 -20.79 -14.78
C ARG A 72 -1.33 -19.47 -14.26
N ASP A 73 -1.05 -18.36 -14.93
CA ASP A 73 -1.55 -17.04 -14.54
C ASP A 73 -3.09 -16.98 -14.55
N GLU A 74 -3.74 -17.58 -15.55
CA GLU A 74 -5.19 -17.70 -15.62
C GLU A 74 -5.76 -18.62 -14.53
N ALA A 75 -5.03 -19.66 -14.10
CA ALA A 75 -5.43 -20.48 -12.96
C ALA A 75 -5.32 -19.71 -11.64
N THR A 76 -4.20 -18.99 -11.42
CA THR A 76 -3.98 -18.12 -10.25
C THR A 76 -5.06 -17.04 -10.15
N LEU A 77 -5.36 -16.36 -11.27
CA LEU A 77 -6.40 -15.34 -11.30
C LEU A 77 -7.77 -15.91 -10.90
N ARG A 78 -8.17 -17.06 -11.45
CA ARG A 78 -9.43 -17.73 -11.09
C ARG A 78 -9.50 -18.12 -9.61
N GLN A 79 -8.37 -18.49 -9.00
CA GLN A 79 -8.31 -18.78 -7.58
C GLN A 79 -8.51 -17.52 -6.73
N MET A 80 -7.84 -16.42 -7.07
CA MET A 80 -7.96 -15.14 -6.35
C MET A 80 -9.37 -14.55 -6.45
N GLU A 81 -9.97 -14.57 -7.65
CA GLU A 81 -11.36 -14.11 -7.86
C GLU A 81 -12.37 -14.92 -7.05
N ALA A 82 -12.15 -16.23 -6.91
CA ALA A 82 -13.01 -17.10 -6.12
C ALA A 82 -12.99 -16.79 -4.62
N LEU A 83 -11.83 -16.41 -4.07
CA LEU A 83 -11.72 -16.01 -2.66
C LEU A 83 -12.54 -14.75 -2.34
N ASN A 84 -12.77 -13.88 -3.34
CA ASN A 84 -13.47 -12.61 -3.19
C ASN A 84 -14.97 -12.68 -3.55
N ASN A 85 -15.43 -13.74 -4.23
CA ASN A 85 -16.80 -13.86 -4.72
C ASN A 85 -17.73 -14.57 -3.72
N PRO A 86 -18.71 -13.89 -3.07
CA PRO A 86 -19.59 -14.50 -2.07
C PRO A 86 -20.45 -15.68 -2.54
N LYS A 87 -20.54 -15.88 -3.87
CA LYS A 87 -21.28 -16.98 -4.51
C LYS A 87 -20.41 -18.21 -4.80
N ASP A 88 -19.08 -18.09 -4.73
CA ASP A 88 -18.16 -19.22 -4.92
C ASP A 88 -18.03 -20.00 -3.61
N ALA A 89 -17.86 -21.32 -3.70
CA ALA A 89 -17.69 -22.19 -2.53
C ALA A 89 -16.37 -21.93 -1.78
N ARG A 90 -15.38 -21.35 -2.45
CA ARG A 90 -14.08 -20.96 -1.89
C ARG A 90 -14.08 -19.56 -1.27
N PHE A 91 -15.21 -18.86 -1.29
CA PHE A 91 -15.31 -17.53 -0.72
C PHE A 91 -14.84 -17.49 0.73
N GLU A 92 -14.01 -16.51 1.04
CA GLU A 92 -13.46 -16.36 2.38
C GLU A 92 -13.49 -14.88 2.80
N PRO A 93 -14.36 -14.48 3.74
CA PRO A 93 -14.32 -13.13 4.28
C PRO A 93 -13.12 -12.96 5.23
N THR A 94 -12.52 -11.77 5.25
CA THR A 94 -11.46 -11.46 6.21
C THR A 94 -12.10 -11.14 7.55
N VAL A 95 -11.77 -11.87 8.62
CA VAL A 95 -12.42 -11.71 9.95
C VAL A 95 -11.53 -10.95 10.93
N VAL A 96 -10.25 -11.31 10.96
CA VAL A 96 -9.17 -10.67 11.71
C VAL A 96 -7.98 -10.49 10.77
N MET A 97 -7.07 -9.55 11.08
CA MET A 97 -5.93 -9.32 10.20
C MET A 97 -4.87 -10.41 10.33
N SER A 98 -4.65 -10.98 11.52
CA SER A 98 -3.48 -11.84 11.77
C SER A 98 -3.57 -13.24 11.16
N VAL A 99 -4.75 -13.73 10.79
CA VAL A 99 -4.92 -15.12 10.33
C VAL A 99 -6.09 -15.23 9.36
N ASP A 100 -5.90 -16.05 8.32
CA ASP A 100 -6.96 -16.35 7.35
C ASP A 100 -8.01 -17.26 7.98
N LEU A 101 -9.26 -17.15 7.55
CA LEU A 101 -10.40 -17.79 8.21
C LEU A 101 -10.29 -19.32 8.24
N ASP A 102 -9.82 -19.95 7.17
CA ASP A 102 -9.63 -21.41 7.14
C ASP A 102 -8.49 -21.90 8.05
N ASN A 103 -7.55 -21.02 8.38
CA ASN A 103 -6.44 -21.29 9.27
C ASN A 103 -6.77 -21.04 10.75
N ILE A 104 -7.97 -20.51 11.06
CA ILE A 104 -8.42 -20.33 12.44
C ILE A 104 -8.76 -21.69 13.05
N LYS A 105 -7.89 -22.15 13.95
CA LYS A 105 -8.08 -23.41 14.71
C LYS A 105 -8.85 -23.14 16.01
N LEU A 106 -10.15 -23.38 16.00
CA LEU A 106 -11.02 -23.31 17.18
C LEU A 106 -11.65 -24.67 17.54
N PRO A 107 -11.89 -24.96 18.83
CA PRO A 107 -12.76 -26.06 19.24
C PRO A 107 -14.12 -25.99 18.53
N TYR A 108 -14.68 -27.14 18.16
CA TYR A 108 -15.94 -27.24 17.39
C TYR A 108 -17.09 -26.38 17.98
N VAL A 109 -17.19 -26.33 19.30
CA VAL A 109 -18.21 -25.53 19.99
C VAL A 109 -18.01 -24.03 19.72
N LEU A 110 -16.79 -23.52 19.79
CA LEU A 110 -16.50 -22.11 19.52
C LEU A 110 -16.64 -21.78 18.02
N ASP A 111 -16.20 -22.66 17.13
CA ASP A 111 -16.40 -22.46 15.69
C ASP A 111 -17.91 -22.38 15.34
N LYS A 112 -18.69 -23.37 15.79
CA LYS A 112 -20.10 -23.51 15.45
C LYS A 112 -20.99 -22.45 16.09
N PHE A 113 -20.74 -22.09 17.35
CA PHE A 113 -21.64 -21.24 18.13
C PHE A 113 -21.13 -19.80 18.32
N LEU A 114 -19.86 -19.50 18.03
CA LEU A 114 -19.30 -18.15 18.14
C LEU A 114 -18.84 -17.60 16.79
N LEU A 115 -17.84 -18.24 16.16
CA LEU A 115 -17.20 -17.70 14.95
C LEU A 115 -18.17 -17.66 13.75
N ARG A 116 -18.78 -18.79 13.37
CA ARG A 116 -19.67 -18.83 12.20
C ARG A 116 -20.92 -17.94 12.36
N PRO A 117 -21.60 -17.90 13.51
CA PRO A 117 -22.69 -16.96 13.73
C PRO A 117 -22.23 -15.50 13.64
N TYR A 118 -21.07 -15.16 14.22
CA TYR A 118 -20.50 -13.82 14.11
C TYR A 118 -20.21 -13.44 12.66
N VAL A 119 -19.53 -14.30 11.89
CA VAL A 119 -19.22 -14.04 10.48
C VAL A 119 -20.49 -13.82 9.66
N ARG A 120 -21.53 -14.64 9.86
CA ARG A 120 -22.82 -14.47 9.18
C ARG A 120 -23.49 -13.13 9.53
N PHE A 121 -23.49 -12.79 10.81
CA PHE A 121 -24.01 -11.50 11.28
C PHE A 121 -23.21 -10.34 10.67
N ALA A 122 -21.89 -10.36 10.79
CA ALA A 122 -21.01 -9.30 10.33
C ALA A 122 -21.10 -9.08 8.81
N ARG A 123 -21.15 -10.16 8.00
CA ARG A 123 -21.39 -10.09 6.55
C ARG A 123 -22.66 -9.31 6.18
N SER A 124 -23.71 -9.44 6.99
CA SER A 124 -24.96 -8.70 6.75
C SER A 124 -24.88 -7.20 7.10
N MET A 125 -23.90 -6.81 7.93
CA MET A 125 -23.70 -5.45 8.42
C MET A 125 -22.73 -4.64 7.54
N VAL A 126 -21.79 -5.30 6.88
CA VAL A 126 -20.80 -4.65 6.00
C VAL A 126 -21.35 -4.45 4.59
N ARG A 127 -20.73 -3.53 3.84
CA ARG A 127 -21.13 -3.21 2.47
C ARG A 127 -20.64 -4.25 1.46
N VAL A 128 -19.39 -4.70 1.64
CA VAL A 128 -18.77 -5.77 0.84
C VAL A 128 -18.52 -6.94 1.79
N GLU A 129 -19.00 -8.12 1.43
CA GLU A 129 -19.02 -9.26 2.36
C GLU A 129 -17.63 -9.74 2.80
N THR A 130 -16.58 -9.37 2.06
CA THR A 130 -15.19 -9.62 2.45
C THR A 130 -14.74 -8.81 3.66
N ASP A 131 -15.41 -7.70 3.99
CA ASP A 131 -14.95 -6.67 4.92
C ASP A 131 -15.42 -6.89 6.35
N VAL A 132 -15.73 -8.13 6.74
CA VAL A 132 -16.08 -8.50 8.12
C VAL A 132 -15.07 -7.91 9.11
N VAL A 133 -13.79 -7.90 8.74
CA VAL A 133 -12.70 -7.34 9.53
C VAL A 133 -12.85 -5.85 9.82
N MET A 134 -13.42 -5.04 8.91
CA MET A 134 -13.63 -3.61 9.18
C MET A 134 -14.69 -3.42 10.27
N LEU A 135 -15.75 -4.22 10.27
CA LEU A 135 -16.71 -4.23 11.37
C LEU A 135 -16.06 -4.72 12.68
N THR A 136 -15.24 -5.77 12.62
CA THR A 136 -14.47 -6.25 13.78
C THR A 136 -13.64 -5.11 14.40
N HIS A 137 -12.98 -4.31 13.57
CA HIS A 137 -12.18 -3.17 14.04
C HIS A 137 -13.05 -2.04 14.59
N LEU A 138 -14.18 -1.72 13.98
CA LEU A 138 -15.13 -0.77 14.56
C LEU A 138 -15.59 -1.22 15.96
N ILE A 139 -16.00 -2.47 16.12
CA ILE A 139 -16.39 -3.01 17.44
C ILE A 139 -15.22 -2.88 18.42
N LEU A 140 -14.00 -3.21 17.98
CA LEU A 140 -12.79 -3.08 18.79
C LEU A 140 -12.60 -1.63 19.26
N TYR A 141 -12.61 -0.65 18.36
CA TYR A 141 -12.38 0.76 18.70
C TYR A 141 -13.47 1.32 19.62
N PHE A 142 -14.74 0.96 19.39
CA PHE A 142 -15.83 1.41 20.24
C PHE A 142 -15.82 0.77 21.64
N CYS A 143 -15.25 -0.43 21.77
CA CYS A 143 -15.14 -1.14 23.06
C CYS A 143 -13.83 -0.85 23.81
N THR A 144 -12.79 -0.34 23.14
CA THR A 144 -11.47 -0.09 23.78
C THR A 144 -11.06 1.38 23.72
N SER A 145 -10.91 1.94 22.52
CA SER A 145 -10.41 3.31 22.28
C SER A 145 -11.29 4.36 22.94
N ILE A 146 -12.60 4.32 22.71
CA ILE A 146 -13.55 5.31 23.25
C ILE A 146 -13.66 5.22 24.79
N PRO A 147 -13.95 4.05 25.41
CA PRO A 147 -14.02 3.97 26.87
C PRO A 147 -12.70 4.36 27.54
N SER A 148 -11.57 3.97 26.96
CA SER A 148 -10.25 4.35 27.46
C SER A 148 -10.03 5.86 27.44
N ALA A 149 -10.42 6.55 26.36
CA ALA A 149 -10.33 8.00 26.27
C ALA A 149 -11.22 8.69 27.32
N ILE A 150 -12.48 8.25 27.46
CA ILE A 150 -13.42 8.80 28.46
C ILE A 150 -12.86 8.64 29.88
N LEU A 151 -12.33 7.46 30.20
CA LEU A 151 -11.74 7.18 31.50
C LEU A 151 -10.51 8.05 31.78
N LEU A 152 -9.65 8.31 30.79
CA LEU A 152 -8.50 9.21 30.93
C LEU A 152 -8.92 10.66 31.19
N PHE A 153 -9.97 11.14 30.51
CA PHE A 153 -10.50 12.49 30.74
C PHE A 153 -11.17 12.64 32.10
N ARG A 154 -11.78 11.56 32.63
CA ARG A 154 -12.40 11.54 33.96
C ARG A 154 -11.37 11.41 35.08
N ASN A 155 -10.47 10.43 35.00
CA ASN A 155 -9.52 10.05 36.03
C ASN A 155 -8.16 9.72 35.39
N PHE A 156 -7.37 10.75 35.08
CA PHE A 156 -6.07 10.55 34.44
C PHE A 156 -5.08 9.79 35.34
N SER A 157 -4.41 8.79 34.77
CA SER A 157 -3.19 8.21 35.32
C SER A 157 -2.14 8.04 34.22
N TRP A 158 -0.86 8.16 34.58
CA TRP A 158 0.23 8.05 33.60
C TRP A 158 0.31 6.66 32.99
N ILE A 159 0.12 5.60 33.79
CA ILE A 159 0.15 4.23 33.30
C ILE A 159 -0.97 4.02 32.27
N HIS A 160 -2.20 4.46 32.58
CA HIS A 160 -3.31 4.36 31.63
C HIS A 160 -3.04 5.22 30.38
N GLY A 161 -2.47 6.42 30.53
CA GLY A 161 -2.11 7.26 29.39
C GLY A 161 -1.14 6.58 28.43
N VAL A 162 -0.08 5.97 28.96
CA VAL A 162 0.91 5.22 28.17
C VAL A 162 0.29 3.99 27.52
N LEU A 163 -0.49 3.20 28.27
CA LEU A 163 -1.16 2.01 27.71
C LEU A 163 -2.18 2.38 26.62
N HIS A 164 -2.92 3.47 26.81
CA HIS A 164 -3.81 4.01 25.79
C HIS A 164 -3.04 4.40 24.54
N PHE A 165 -1.93 5.12 24.70
CA PHE A 165 -1.10 5.51 23.57
C PHE A 165 -0.55 4.31 22.81
N VAL A 166 -0.02 3.29 23.49
CA VAL A 166 0.47 2.06 22.85
C VAL A 166 -0.64 1.37 22.05
N MET A 167 -1.85 1.31 22.62
CA MET A 167 -3.02 0.77 21.92
C MET A 167 -3.40 1.61 20.69
N GLN A 168 -3.46 2.94 20.80
CA GLN A 168 -3.76 3.81 19.64
C GLN A 168 -2.69 3.70 18.55
N PHE A 169 -1.42 3.65 18.94
CA PHE A 169 -0.32 3.50 18.00
C PHE A 169 -0.44 2.20 17.20
N TYR A 170 -0.81 1.11 17.87
CA TYR A 170 -1.08 -0.17 17.21
C TYR A 170 -2.29 -0.10 16.25
N TYR A 171 -3.34 0.64 16.60
CA TYR A 171 -4.53 0.79 15.77
C TYR A 171 -4.40 1.78 14.61
N MET A 172 -3.48 2.74 14.72
CA MET A 172 -3.40 3.91 13.85
C MET A 172 -3.24 3.56 12.36
N GLY A 173 -2.37 2.61 12.03
CA GLY A 173 -2.17 2.15 10.65
C GLY A 173 -3.45 1.53 10.08
N THR A 174 -3.94 0.46 10.70
CA THR A 174 -5.18 -0.21 10.28
C THR A 174 -6.38 0.75 10.22
N TYR A 175 -6.57 1.61 11.22
CA TYR A 175 -7.67 2.58 11.19
C TYR A 175 -7.54 3.56 10.01
N THR A 176 -6.34 4.08 9.77
CA THR A 176 -6.10 5.03 8.68
C THR A 176 -6.42 4.42 7.32
N LEU A 177 -6.07 3.16 7.10
CA LEU A 177 -6.36 2.49 5.83
C LEU A 177 -7.81 1.98 5.75
N MET A 178 -8.47 1.69 6.86
CA MET A 178 -9.93 1.53 6.88
C MET A 178 -10.63 2.84 6.48
N MET A 179 -10.13 3.99 6.97
CA MET A 179 -10.65 5.30 6.57
C MET A 179 -10.32 5.64 5.12
N HIS A 180 -9.17 5.22 4.59
CA HIS A 180 -8.84 5.32 3.16
C HIS A 180 -9.90 4.59 2.31
N GLN A 181 -10.27 3.35 2.69
CA GLN A 181 -11.35 2.63 2.03
C GLN A 181 -12.70 3.34 2.20
N HIS A 182 -13.01 3.85 3.40
CA HIS A 182 -14.26 4.57 3.68
C HIS A 182 -14.44 5.80 2.78
N ILE A 183 -13.43 6.65 2.64
CA ILE A 183 -13.51 7.91 1.90
C ILE A 183 -13.57 7.69 0.38
N HIS A 184 -12.92 6.65 -0.13
CA HIS A 184 -12.97 6.29 -1.55
C HIS A 184 -14.28 5.58 -1.91
N MET A 185 -14.66 4.56 -1.13
CA MET A 185 -15.84 3.74 -1.40
C MET A 185 -17.15 4.35 -0.86
N ARG A 186 -17.08 5.49 -0.18
CA ARG A 186 -18.20 6.22 0.42
C ARG A 186 -18.92 5.40 1.50
N GLY A 187 -18.15 4.81 2.41
CA GLY A 187 -18.66 4.01 3.51
C GLY A 187 -18.35 2.52 3.43
N ILE A 188 -18.23 1.89 4.60
CA ILE A 188 -17.83 0.47 4.77
C ILE A 188 -18.98 -0.42 5.27
N LEU A 189 -20.01 0.18 5.87
CA LEU A 189 -21.19 -0.54 6.34
C LEU A 189 -22.34 -0.53 5.32
N ASN A 190 -23.26 -1.46 5.53
CA ASN A 190 -24.50 -1.57 4.78
C ASN A 190 -25.29 -0.25 4.86
N LYS A 191 -26.01 0.10 3.79
CA LYS A 191 -26.88 1.29 3.71
C LYS A 191 -27.87 1.43 4.87
N ARG A 192 -28.32 0.33 5.47
CA ARG A 192 -29.19 0.36 6.67
C ARG A 192 -28.52 1.01 7.89
N LEU A 193 -27.19 0.97 7.94
CA LEU A 193 -26.35 1.59 8.96
C LEU A 193 -25.70 2.89 8.48
N ALA A 194 -26.16 3.47 7.36
CA ALA A 194 -25.52 4.64 6.75
C ALA A 194 -25.36 5.84 7.70
N LEU A 195 -26.30 6.04 8.63
CA LEU A 195 -26.16 7.09 9.64
C LEU A 195 -24.97 6.84 10.56
N PHE A 196 -24.83 5.62 11.09
CA PHE A 196 -23.70 5.25 11.92
C PHE A 196 -22.39 5.29 11.12
N ASP A 197 -22.39 4.75 9.90
CA ASP A 197 -21.25 4.76 8.97
C ASP A 197 -20.76 6.19 8.66
N HIS A 198 -21.68 7.15 8.57
CA HIS A 198 -21.34 8.56 8.37
C HIS A 198 -20.82 9.24 9.64
N LEU A 199 -21.29 8.83 10.81
CA LEU A 199 -21.03 9.52 12.07
C LEU A 199 -19.83 8.98 12.84
N PHE A 200 -19.48 7.70 12.71
CA PHE A 200 -18.38 7.13 13.49
C PHE A 200 -17.04 7.87 13.30
N PRO A 201 -16.65 8.35 12.09
CA PRO A 201 -15.38 9.04 11.93
C PRO A 201 -15.28 10.31 12.78
N TYR A 202 -16.39 11.01 13.00
CA TYR A 202 -16.39 12.21 13.85
C TYR A 202 -16.05 11.94 15.31
N ILE A 203 -16.15 10.68 15.75
CA ILE A 203 -15.77 10.22 17.08
C ILE A 203 -14.36 9.61 17.06
N THR A 204 -14.09 8.73 16.10
CA THR A 204 -12.86 7.93 16.09
C THR A 204 -11.68 8.59 15.38
N ASP A 205 -11.90 9.50 14.43
CA ASP A 205 -10.83 10.21 13.70
C ASP A 205 -9.88 10.93 14.66
N PRO A 206 -10.34 11.78 15.61
CA PRO A 206 -9.45 12.50 16.50
C PRO A 206 -8.63 11.57 17.41
N LEU A 207 -9.20 10.44 17.83
CA LEU A 207 -8.50 9.45 18.67
C LEU A 207 -7.34 8.77 17.94
N MET A 208 -7.40 8.75 16.61
CA MET A 208 -6.39 8.17 15.71
C MET A 208 -5.50 9.24 15.07
N GLY A 209 -5.66 10.51 15.47
CA GLY A 209 -4.86 11.64 14.99
C GLY A 209 -5.37 12.32 13.72
N HIS A 210 -6.46 11.84 13.13
CA HIS A 210 -7.06 12.46 11.96
C HIS A 210 -7.75 13.78 12.33
N THR A 211 -7.61 14.76 11.45
CA THR A 211 -8.48 15.95 11.47
C THR A 211 -9.73 15.66 10.64
N TRP A 212 -10.90 16.08 11.15
CA TRP A 212 -12.18 15.73 10.55
C TRP A 212 -12.23 16.09 9.07
N ASN A 213 -12.58 15.15 8.19
CA ASN A 213 -12.68 15.32 6.74
C ASN A 213 -11.41 15.80 6.01
N SER A 214 -10.35 16.23 6.68
CA SER A 214 -9.15 16.74 6.03
C SER A 214 -8.43 15.67 5.23
N TYR A 215 -8.44 14.41 5.72
CA TYR A 215 -7.91 13.30 4.94
C TYR A 215 -8.66 13.12 3.61
N PHE A 216 -9.99 13.25 3.59
CA PHE A 216 -10.77 13.25 2.35
C PHE A 216 -10.42 14.42 1.42
N TYR A 217 -10.34 15.64 1.94
CA TYR A 217 -10.03 16.80 1.11
C TYR A 217 -8.60 16.74 0.56
N HIS A 218 -7.63 16.34 1.38
CA HIS A 218 -6.25 16.23 0.97
C HIS A 218 -6.03 15.04 0.02
N HIS A 219 -6.44 13.85 0.42
CA HIS A 219 -6.18 12.64 -0.37
C HIS A 219 -7.05 12.61 -1.63
N VAL A 220 -8.37 12.64 -1.49
CA VAL A 220 -9.31 12.37 -2.59
C VAL A 220 -9.50 13.59 -3.50
N LYS A 221 -9.59 14.79 -2.91
CA LYS A 221 -9.91 16.01 -3.68
C LYS A 221 -8.71 16.79 -4.16
N HIS A 222 -7.51 16.45 -3.69
CA HIS A 222 -6.26 17.12 -4.00
C HIS A 222 -5.20 16.14 -4.54
N HIS A 223 -4.66 15.23 -3.72
CA HIS A 223 -3.57 14.30 -4.11
C HIS A 223 -3.93 13.43 -5.32
N HIS A 224 -5.10 12.78 -5.33
CA HIS A 224 -5.56 11.99 -6.48
C HIS A 224 -5.84 12.82 -7.74
N VAL A 225 -6.11 14.11 -7.59
CA VAL A 225 -6.34 15.00 -8.73
C VAL A 225 -5.02 15.42 -9.36
N GLU A 226 -3.99 15.65 -8.53
CA GLU A 226 -2.69 16.15 -8.98
C GLU A 226 -1.68 15.03 -9.23
N GLY A 227 -1.87 13.83 -8.67
CA GLY A 227 -1.13 12.61 -9.00
C GLY A 227 0.36 12.67 -8.67
N ASN A 228 0.75 13.26 -7.52
CA ASN A 228 2.14 13.60 -7.21
C ASN A 228 2.80 14.59 -8.22
N GLY A 229 2.00 15.20 -9.10
CA GLY A 229 2.43 16.20 -10.06
C GLY A 229 2.82 17.54 -9.42
N PRO A 230 3.19 18.55 -10.22
CA PRO A 230 3.79 19.77 -9.72
C PRO A 230 2.87 20.65 -8.88
N ASP A 231 1.56 20.53 -9.02
CA ASP A 231 0.57 21.27 -8.22
C ASP A 231 0.12 20.52 -6.97
N ASP A 232 0.62 19.30 -6.76
CA ASP A 232 0.37 18.52 -5.56
C ASP A 232 1.13 19.12 -4.36
N LEU A 233 0.41 19.52 -3.32
CA LEU A 233 0.94 20.00 -2.04
C LEU A 233 1.77 18.94 -1.30
N SER A 234 1.60 17.66 -1.61
CA SER A 234 2.45 16.55 -1.17
C SER A 234 3.34 16.00 -2.27
N SER A 235 3.62 16.79 -3.32
CA SER A 235 4.53 16.36 -4.39
C SER A 235 5.96 16.15 -3.86
N THR A 236 6.58 15.07 -4.31
CA THR A 236 7.97 14.74 -4.02
C THR A 236 8.93 15.12 -5.16
N ILE A 237 8.42 15.48 -6.34
CA ILE A 237 9.22 15.54 -7.59
C ILE A 237 10.32 16.61 -7.55
N ARG A 238 10.08 17.72 -6.86
CA ARG A 238 11.06 18.82 -6.71
C ARG A 238 12.19 18.51 -5.72
N TYR A 239 12.08 17.41 -4.98
CA TYR A 239 13.04 17.04 -3.96
C TYR A 239 14.00 15.97 -4.48
N GLN A 240 15.28 16.09 -4.11
CA GLN A 240 16.18 14.94 -4.00
C GLN A 240 15.62 13.96 -2.95
N ARG A 241 15.11 12.81 -3.40
CA ARG A 241 14.28 11.90 -2.60
C ARG A 241 15.04 10.91 -1.71
N ASP A 242 16.37 10.99 -1.73
CA ASP A 242 17.28 10.27 -0.82
C ASP A 242 18.06 11.22 0.12
N SER A 243 17.56 12.45 0.28
CA SER A 243 18.16 13.48 1.13
C SER A 243 17.33 13.72 2.40
N VAL A 244 17.97 13.56 3.56
CA VAL A 244 17.35 13.81 4.88
C VAL A 244 16.85 15.25 5.01
N LEU A 245 17.63 16.24 4.55
CA LEU A 245 17.23 17.65 4.64
C LEU A 245 15.99 17.95 3.82
N HIS A 246 15.90 17.35 2.63
CA HIS A 246 14.74 17.50 1.77
C HIS A 246 13.49 16.83 2.34
N PHE A 247 13.64 15.63 2.90
CA PHE A 247 12.56 14.95 3.60
C PHE A 247 12.05 15.76 4.81
N LEU A 248 12.95 16.37 5.59
CA LEU A 248 12.58 17.24 6.70
C LEU A 248 11.90 18.53 6.22
N HIS A 249 12.36 19.14 5.14
CA HIS A 249 11.70 20.32 4.54
C HIS A 249 10.28 19.98 4.05
N TYR A 250 10.15 18.89 3.31
CA TYR A 250 8.88 18.35 2.82
C TYR A 250 7.90 18.06 3.97
N THR A 251 8.36 17.28 4.95
CA THR A 251 7.54 16.90 6.11
C THR A 251 7.16 18.12 6.93
N GLY A 252 8.11 19.01 7.24
CA GLY A 252 7.88 20.22 8.02
C GLY A 252 6.88 21.16 7.35
N ARG A 253 6.99 21.38 6.03
CA ARG A 253 6.02 22.19 5.28
C ARG A 253 4.60 21.66 5.47
N PHE A 254 4.38 20.38 5.21
CA PHE A 254 3.06 19.77 5.38
C PHE A 254 2.60 19.88 6.84
N PHE A 255 3.45 19.50 7.78
CA PHE A 255 3.12 19.43 9.20
C PHE A 255 2.59 20.75 9.77
N PHE A 256 3.20 21.87 9.37
CA PHE A 256 2.90 23.19 9.91
C PHE A 256 1.97 24.03 9.03
N LEU A 257 1.98 23.84 7.71
CA LEU A 257 1.31 24.76 6.77
C LEU A 257 0.10 24.17 6.06
N ILE A 258 -0.12 22.84 6.10
CA ILE A 258 -1.19 22.22 5.28
C ILE A 258 -2.59 22.74 5.60
N TRP A 259 -2.85 23.11 6.86
CA TRP A 259 -4.13 23.67 7.29
C TRP A 259 -4.49 24.98 6.57
N ALA A 260 -3.49 25.69 6.03
CA ALA A 260 -3.66 26.90 5.22
C ALA A 260 -3.43 26.61 3.73
N ASP A 261 -2.41 25.85 3.36
CA ASP A 261 -2.04 25.55 1.98
C ASP A 261 -3.19 24.84 1.23
N LEU A 262 -3.86 23.86 1.86
CA LEU A 262 -4.93 23.08 1.22
C LEU A 262 -6.18 23.93 0.91
N PRO A 263 -6.74 24.72 1.85
CA PRO A 263 -7.81 25.66 1.52
C PRO A 263 -7.44 26.66 0.43
N LEU A 264 -6.23 27.23 0.50
CA LEU A 264 -5.76 28.22 -0.47
C LEU A 264 -5.59 27.61 -1.86
N TYR A 265 -5.08 26.39 -1.96
CA TYR A 265 -5.01 25.62 -3.20
C TYR A 265 -6.39 25.53 -3.86
N PHE A 266 -7.41 25.09 -3.12
CA PHE A 266 -8.76 24.96 -3.67
C PHE A 266 -9.33 26.30 -4.13
N ILE A 267 -9.14 27.37 -3.37
CA ILE A 267 -9.59 28.72 -3.74
C ILE A 267 -8.90 29.19 -5.03
N ARG A 268 -7.58 29.01 -5.14
CA ARG A 268 -6.80 29.38 -6.34
C ARG A 268 -7.22 28.58 -7.58
N LYS A 269 -7.63 27.32 -7.42
CA LYS A 269 -8.18 26.48 -8.50
C LYS A 269 -9.68 26.74 -8.77
N GLY A 270 -10.25 27.82 -8.24
CA GLY A 270 -11.66 28.19 -8.46
C GLY A 270 -12.68 27.35 -7.69
N ARG A 271 -12.23 26.49 -6.76
CA ARG A 271 -13.07 25.58 -5.96
C ARG A 271 -13.30 26.14 -4.54
N ALA A 272 -13.75 27.39 -4.44
CA ALA A 272 -13.86 28.11 -3.17
C ALA A 272 -14.69 27.38 -2.10
N VAL A 273 -15.78 26.70 -2.49
CA VAL A 273 -16.60 25.91 -1.54
C VAL A 273 -15.82 24.76 -0.91
N LEU A 274 -14.95 24.08 -1.66
CA LEU A 274 -14.08 23.03 -1.10
C LEU A 274 -13.04 23.65 -0.17
N GLY A 275 -12.45 24.79 -0.55
CA GLY A 275 -11.48 25.50 0.27
C GLY A 275 -12.07 25.94 1.62
N LEU A 276 -13.26 26.55 1.60
CA LEU A 276 -13.96 26.95 2.82
C LEU A 276 -14.34 25.76 3.72
N LYS A 277 -14.74 24.63 3.12
CA LYS A 277 -15.02 23.41 3.90
C LYS A 277 -13.74 22.84 4.53
N ALA A 278 -12.65 22.73 3.78
CA ALA A 278 -11.37 22.25 4.31
C ALA A 278 -10.89 23.14 5.46
N LEU A 279 -10.98 24.46 5.31
CA LEU A 279 -10.62 25.42 6.37
C LEU A 279 -11.52 25.27 7.59
N PHE A 280 -12.83 25.17 7.39
CA PHE A 280 -13.79 25.00 8.49
C PHE A 280 -13.45 23.78 9.34
N TRP A 281 -13.17 22.64 8.70
CA TRP A 281 -12.88 21.42 9.43
C TRP A 281 -11.54 21.43 10.16
N GLU A 282 -10.49 21.98 9.55
CA GLU A 282 -9.19 22.18 10.22
C GLU A 282 -9.33 23.10 11.45
N MET A 283 -10.01 24.25 11.29
CA MET A 283 -10.21 25.20 12.39
C MET A 283 -11.12 24.64 13.49
N ALA A 284 -12.15 23.88 13.13
CA ALA A 284 -13.00 23.18 14.10
C ALA A 284 -12.18 22.15 14.91
N ASN A 285 -11.27 21.42 14.26
CA ASN A 285 -10.41 20.48 14.94
C ASN A 285 -9.42 21.19 15.89
N TYR A 286 -8.77 22.27 15.46
CA TYR A 286 -7.89 23.05 16.35
C TYR A 286 -8.65 23.67 17.53
N THR A 287 -9.88 24.12 17.31
CA THR A 287 -10.75 24.61 18.38
C THR A 287 -11.05 23.50 19.38
N MET A 288 -11.41 22.30 18.91
CA MET A 288 -11.62 21.13 19.76
C MET A 288 -10.35 20.78 20.54
N LEU A 289 -9.19 20.63 19.88
CA LEU A 289 -7.92 20.32 20.54
C LEU A 289 -7.59 21.35 21.63
N TYR A 290 -7.76 22.64 21.33
CA TYR A 290 -7.55 23.72 22.30
C TYR A 290 -8.53 23.61 23.47
N SER A 291 -9.83 23.44 23.23
CA SER A 291 -10.84 23.30 24.28
C SER A 291 -10.57 22.11 25.21
N PHE A 292 -10.25 20.94 24.65
CA PHE A 292 -9.91 19.76 25.43
C PHE A 292 -8.60 19.95 26.20
N PHE A 293 -7.60 20.59 25.61
CA PHE A 293 -6.35 20.91 26.30
C PHE A 293 -6.57 21.86 27.47
N ARG A 294 -7.46 22.84 27.34
CA ARG A 294 -7.85 23.74 28.44
C ARG A 294 -8.61 23.01 29.55
N TYR A 295 -9.40 22.00 29.21
CA TYR A 295 -10.15 21.19 30.16
C TYR A 295 -9.26 20.20 30.93
N ASN A 296 -8.47 19.38 30.23
CA ASN A 296 -7.54 18.42 30.83
C ASN A 296 -6.31 18.25 29.92
N PRO A 297 -5.21 18.98 30.20
CA PRO A 297 -3.99 18.92 29.37
C PRO A 297 -3.38 17.53 29.30
N ARG A 298 -3.35 16.80 30.43
CA ARG A 298 -2.69 15.50 30.52
C ARG A 298 -3.40 14.45 29.67
N ALA A 299 -4.71 14.35 29.81
CA ALA A 299 -5.50 13.44 28.99
C ALA A 299 -5.43 13.82 27.50
N THR A 300 -5.54 15.12 27.19
CA THR A 300 -5.48 15.63 25.80
C THR A 300 -4.17 15.28 25.10
N VAL A 301 -3.04 15.34 25.80
CA VAL A 301 -1.74 14.96 25.23
C VAL A 301 -1.74 13.51 24.75
N PHE A 302 -2.16 12.57 25.59
CA PHE A 302 -2.13 11.14 25.24
C PHE A 302 -3.25 10.72 24.28
N VAL A 303 -4.44 11.30 24.42
CA VAL A 303 -5.63 10.87 23.66
C VAL A 303 -5.71 11.54 22.30
N LEU A 304 -5.23 12.79 22.16
CA LEU A 304 -5.48 13.59 20.95
C LEU A 304 -4.19 14.13 20.32
N LEU A 305 -3.32 14.81 21.09
CA LEU A 305 -2.15 15.50 20.50
C LEU A 305 -1.06 14.54 20.02
N ILE A 306 -0.69 13.53 20.81
CA ILE A 306 0.32 12.55 20.37
C ILE A 306 -0.15 11.80 19.12
N PRO A 307 -1.37 11.22 19.06
CA PRO A 307 -1.90 10.61 17.83
C PRO A 307 -1.89 11.59 16.66
N PHE A 308 -2.33 12.84 16.85
CA PHE A 308 -2.35 13.87 15.81
C PHE A 308 -0.98 14.16 15.22
N LEU A 309 0.03 14.36 16.07
CA LEU A 309 1.40 14.64 15.62
C LEU A 309 2.01 13.41 14.93
N LEU A 310 1.82 12.22 15.49
CA LEU A 310 2.37 10.99 14.92
C LEU A 310 1.73 10.61 13.58
N LEU A 311 0.41 10.73 13.46
CA LEU A 311 -0.28 10.44 12.21
C LEU A 311 0.19 11.38 11.10
N ARG A 312 0.29 12.69 11.37
CA ARG A 312 0.80 13.66 10.38
C ARG A 312 2.19 13.28 9.90
N PHE A 313 3.09 12.93 10.82
CA PHE A 313 4.44 12.47 10.44
C PHE A 313 4.38 11.16 9.64
N GLY A 314 3.60 10.18 10.09
CA GLY A 314 3.45 8.87 9.46
C GLY A 314 2.89 8.96 8.03
N LEU A 315 1.87 9.79 7.80
CA LEU A 315 1.30 10.02 6.46
C LEU A 315 2.35 10.61 5.51
N MET A 316 3.19 11.55 5.97
CA MET A 316 4.22 12.14 5.13
C MET A 316 5.38 11.18 4.85
N ALA A 317 5.79 10.40 5.85
CA ALA A 317 6.78 9.35 5.68
C ALA A 317 6.29 8.23 4.74
N GLY A 318 5.01 7.87 4.83
CA GLY A 318 4.36 6.91 3.93
C GLY A 318 4.27 7.44 2.50
N ASN A 319 3.76 8.66 2.30
CA ASN A 319 3.66 9.29 0.98
C ASN A 319 5.03 9.43 0.32
N TRP A 320 6.06 9.77 1.09
CA TRP A 320 7.43 9.80 0.58
C TRP A 320 7.86 8.43 0.07
N GLY A 321 7.62 7.36 0.83
CA GLY A 321 7.97 5.99 0.41
C GLY A 321 7.21 5.54 -0.82
N GLN A 322 5.94 5.93 -0.93
CA GLN A 322 5.04 5.66 -2.06
C GLN A 322 5.47 6.36 -3.36
N HIS A 323 6.06 7.56 -3.26
CA HIS A 323 6.34 8.46 -4.39
C HIS A 323 7.80 8.94 -4.46
N ALA A 324 8.76 8.26 -3.82
CA ALA A 324 10.17 8.67 -3.86
C ALA A 324 10.90 8.20 -5.13
N LEU A 325 10.44 7.10 -5.72
CA LEU A 325 11.02 6.48 -6.90
C LEU A 325 10.17 6.83 -8.12
N VAL A 326 10.43 8.00 -8.69
CA VAL A 326 9.70 8.53 -9.85
C VAL A 326 10.60 8.42 -11.08
N ASP A 327 10.15 7.72 -12.10
CA ASP A 327 10.90 7.56 -13.35
C ASP A 327 11.18 8.91 -14.01
N ALA A 328 12.40 9.09 -14.51
CA ALA A 328 12.79 10.36 -15.11
C ALA A 328 12.19 10.54 -16.52
N ASP A 329 11.83 9.47 -17.22
CA ASP A 329 11.41 9.53 -18.62
C ASP A 329 9.90 9.79 -18.75
N GLU A 330 9.09 9.10 -17.97
CA GLU A 330 7.62 9.22 -17.95
C GLU A 330 7.07 9.44 -16.53
N PRO A 331 7.36 10.60 -15.90
CA PRO A 331 7.04 10.87 -14.49
C PRO A 331 5.56 11.15 -14.19
N ASP A 332 4.73 11.33 -15.23
CA ASP A 332 3.29 11.59 -15.15
C ASP A 332 2.45 10.29 -15.27
N SER A 333 3.09 9.16 -15.55
CA SER A 333 2.44 7.85 -15.57
C SER A 333 2.32 7.26 -14.17
N ASP A 334 1.11 6.87 -13.75
CA ASP A 334 0.89 6.22 -12.45
C ASP A 334 1.72 4.94 -12.28
N TYR A 335 2.04 4.22 -13.36
CA TYR A 335 2.92 3.04 -13.33
C TYR A 335 4.37 3.36 -12.95
N ARG A 336 4.79 4.61 -13.12
CA ARG A 336 6.17 5.07 -13.01
C ARG A 336 6.40 6.18 -11.99
N SER A 337 5.32 6.79 -11.49
CA SER A 337 5.32 7.77 -10.41
C SER A 337 4.98 7.16 -9.04
N SER A 338 4.63 5.87 -9.01
CA SER A 338 4.28 5.09 -7.82
C SER A 338 4.91 3.69 -7.87
N ILE A 339 4.92 2.99 -6.73
CA ILE A 339 5.48 1.65 -6.62
C ILE A 339 4.49 0.66 -5.98
N THR A 340 4.64 -0.62 -6.29
CA THR A 340 3.88 -1.72 -5.68
C THR A 340 4.77 -2.55 -4.75
N LEU A 341 4.27 -2.85 -3.55
CA LEU A 341 4.90 -3.69 -2.54
C LEU A 341 4.03 -4.94 -2.32
N ILE A 342 4.60 -6.10 -2.60
CA ILE A 342 4.01 -7.42 -2.37
C ILE A 342 4.71 -8.02 -1.15
N ASP A 343 4.08 -8.93 -0.40
CA ASP A 343 4.71 -9.51 0.79
C ASP A 343 5.20 -8.47 1.80
N VAL A 344 4.26 -7.65 2.25
CA VAL A 344 4.52 -6.64 3.27
C VAL A 344 3.45 -6.68 4.34
N ALA A 345 3.84 -6.36 5.57
CA ALA A 345 2.94 -6.34 6.72
C ALA A 345 1.74 -5.40 6.47
N SER A 346 1.94 -4.29 5.76
CA SER A 346 0.84 -3.40 5.36
C SER A 346 -0.21 -4.08 4.48
N ASN A 347 0.12 -5.06 3.64
CA ASN A 347 -0.91 -5.74 2.85
C ASN A 347 -1.88 -6.52 3.73
N ARG A 348 -1.34 -7.19 4.77
CA ARG A 348 -2.15 -7.93 5.74
C ARG A 348 -2.89 -7.02 6.72
N HIS A 349 -2.21 -6.03 7.28
CA HIS A 349 -2.72 -5.25 8.42
C HIS A 349 -3.35 -3.91 8.03
N CYS A 350 -3.10 -3.44 6.81
CA CYS A 350 -3.51 -2.15 6.29
C CYS A 350 -4.23 -2.28 4.93
N PHE A 351 -4.97 -3.38 4.72
CA PHE A 351 -5.87 -3.54 3.58
C PHE A 351 -5.18 -3.39 2.22
N ASN A 352 -4.14 -4.20 1.94
CA ASN A 352 -3.43 -4.19 0.65
C ASN A 352 -2.89 -2.80 0.22
N ASP A 353 -2.51 -1.95 1.18
CA ASP A 353 -1.96 -0.61 0.90
C ASP A 353 -0.69 -0.64 0.04
N GLY A 354 0.08 -1.73 0.09
CA GLY A 354 1.26 -1.95 -0.76
C GLY A 354 0.95 -1.92 -2.26
N TYR A 355 -0.30 -2.06 -2.68
CA TYR A 355 -0.68 -1.94 -4.10
C TYR A 355 -0.98 -0.49 -4.51
N HIS A 356 -0.12 0.46 -4.16
CA HIS A 356 -0.36 1.89 -4.39
C HIS A 356 -0.44 2.28 -5.87
N THR A 357 0.31 1.62 -6.75
CA THR A 357 0.13 1.79 -8.22
C THR A 357 -1.28 1.40 -8.66
N SER A 358 -1.77 0.26 -8.18
CA SER A 358 -3.14 -0.17 -8.47
C SER A 358 -4.15 0.85 -7.95
N HIS A 359 -3.91 1.39 -6.75
CA HIS A 359 -4.73 2.42 -6.13
C HIS A 359 -4.80 3.72 -6.96
N HIS A 360 -3.67 4.25 -7.42
CA HIS A 360 -3.65 5.44 -8.29
C HIS A 360 -4.40 5.23 -9.62
N LEU A 361 -4.23 4.06 -10.24
CA LEU A 361 -4.91 3.71 -11.49
C LEU A 361 -6.44 3.60 -11.34
N ASN A 362 -6.93 3.21 -10.16
CA ASN A 362 -8.37 3.21 -9.86
C ASN A 362 -8.60 3.39 -8.35
N PRO A 363 -8.79 4.63 -7.88
CA PRO A 363 -8.94 4.92 -6.46
C PRO A 363 -10.22 4.34 -5.83
N LEU A 364 -11.20 3.92 -6.65
CA LEU A 364 -12.44 3.31 -6.20
C LEU A 364 -12.36 1.76 -6.13
N ARG A 365 -11.21 1.17 -6.48
CA ARG A 365 -11.01 -0.27 -6.41
C ARG A 365 -11.03 -0.71 -4.95
N HIS A 366 -11.81 -1.76 -4.66
CA HIS A 366 -11.85 -2.37 -3.34
C HIS A 366 -10.49 -3.00 -3.02
N TRP A 367 -10.06 -2.92 -1.75
CA TRP A 367 -8.73 -3.34 -1.35
C TRP A 367 -8.35 -4.78 -1.74
N ARG A 368 -9.30 -5.73 -1.73
CA ARG A 368 -9.03 -7.13 -2.12
C ARG A 368 -8.91 -7.35 -3.61
N GLU A 369 -9.32 -6.38 -4.41
CA GLU A 369 -9.23 -6.44 -5.87
C GLU A 369 -7.90 -5.90 -6.38
N HIS A 370 -7.07 -5.24 -5.56
CA HIS A 370 -5.77 -4.76 -6.02
C HIS A 370 -4.83 -5.89 -6.47
N PRO A 371 -4.64 -6.98 -5.71
CA PRO A 371 -3.83 -8.12 -6.16
C PRO A 371 -4.41 -8.79 -7.40
N VAL A 372 -5.74 -8.94 -7.47
CA VAL A 372 -6.46 -9.51 -8.62
C VAL A 372 -6.20 -8.67 -9.88
N SER A 373 -6.31 -7.35 -9.76
CA SER A 373 -6.03 -6.42 -10.84
C SER A 373 -4.58 -6.49 -11.28
N PHE A 374 -3.62 -6.54 -10.34
CA PHE A 374 -2.21 -6.69 -10.66
C PHE A 374 -1.99 -7.96 -11.48
N MET A 375 -2.46 -9.11 -11.01
CA MET A 375 -2.31 -10.41 -11.68
C MET A 375 -2.88 -10.36 -13.10
N LYS A 376 -4.09 -9.82 -13.26
CA LYS A 376 -4.75 -9.66 -14.57
C LYS A 376 -3.98 -8.76 -15.53
N THR A 377 -3.30 -7.73 -15.02
CA THR A 377 -2.57 -6.75 -15.83
C THR A 377 -1.04 -6.85 -15.66
N LYS A 378 -0.52 -8.01 -15.26
CA LYS A 378 0.93 -8.23 -15.02
C LYS A 378 1.78 -7.80 -16.24
N HIS A 379 1.33 -8.13 -17.44
CA HIS A 379 1.96 -7.72 -18.70
C HIS A 379 1.97 -6.19 -18.91
N VAL A 380 0.96 -5.46 -18.44
CA VAL A 380 0.89 -3.99 -18.54
C VAL A 380 1.92 -3.37 -17.61
N TYR A 381 2.03 -3.86 -16.37
CA TYR A 381 3.06 -3.45 -15.42
C TYR A 381 4.47 -3.63 -16.02
N ALA A 382 4.72 -4.80 -16.63
CA ALA A 382 5.98 -5.09 -17.31
C ALA A 382 6.26 -4.11 -18.46
N SER A 383 5.29 -3.90 -19.36
CA SER A 383 5.45 -2.99 -20.51
C SER A 383 5.66 -1.52 -20.12
N ASN A 384 5.18 -1.12 -18.94
CA ASN A 384 5.33 0.23 -18.41
C ASN A 384 6.55 0.38 -17.48
N HIS A 385 7.37 -0.66 -17.33
CA HIS A 385 8.54 -0.65 -16.43
C HIS A 385 8.18 -0.28 -14.99
N ALA A 386 7.01 -0.71 -14.51
CA ALA A 386 6.58 -0.43 -13.15
C ALA A 386 7.57 -1.02 -12.13
N LEU A 387 7.72 -0.35 -10.99
CA LEU A 387 8.58 -0.83 -9.90
C LEU A 387 7.75 -1.64 -8.92
N VAL A 388 8.19 -2.88 -8.72
CA VAL A 388 7.59 -3.85 -7.81
C VAL A 388 8.63 -4.29 -6.80
N PHE A 389 8.26 -4.36 -5.53
CA PHE A 389 9.12 -4.79 -4.45
C PHE A 389 8.47 -5.86 -3.60
N HIS A 390 9.30 -6.56 -2.83
CA HIS A 390 8.87 -7.49 -1.80
C HIS A 390 9.66 -7.28 -0.50
N ASP A 391 9.12 -7.71 0.64
CA ASP A 391 9.81 -7.70 1.95
C ASP A 391 10.36 -6.31 2.36
N ILE A 392 9.64 -5.25 1.96
CA ILE A 392 9.94 -3.87 2.35
C ILE A 392 8.69 -2.98 2.31
N ASP A 393 8.28 -2.46 3.46
CA ASP A 393 7.11 -1.57 3.58
C ASP A 393 7.45 -0.11 3.23
N TYR A 394 6.47 0.76 2.97
CA TYR A 394 6.70 2.15 2.54
C TYR A 394 7.53 2.98 3.54
N LEU A 395 7.28 2.81 4.84
CA LEU A 395 8.10 3.48 5.86
C LEU A 395 9.55 2.99 5.81
N MET A 396 9.77 1.71 5.54
CA MET A 396 11.11 1.14 5.38
C MET A 396 11.76 1.63 4.08
N VAL A 397 11.01 1.75 2.98
CA VAL A 397 11.51 2.37 1.73
C VAL A 397 12.01 3.79 2.03
N THR A 398 11.22 4.61 2.73
CA THR A 398 11.66 5.95 3.17
C THR A 398 12.95 5.89 3.98
N ILE A 399 13.01 5.04 5.01
CA ILE A 399 14.22 4.90 5.86
C ILE A 399 15.44 4.49 5.02
N ARG A 400 15.31 3.48 4.15
CA ARG A 400 16.42 2.97 3.31
C ARG A 400 16.90 4.01 2.31
N LEU A 401 16.00 4.79 1.71
CA LEU A 401 16.36 5.91 0.85
C LEU A 401 17.14 6.99 1.61
N LEU A 402 16.69 7.37 2.82
CA LEU A 402 17.39 8.36 3.64
C LEU A 402 18.77 7.88 4.11
N MET A 403 18.95 6.57 4.25
CA MET A 403 20.25 5.93 4.50
C MET A 403 21.08 5.73 3.23
N LYS A 404 20.53 6.03 2.04
CA LYS A 404 21.10 5.73 0.72
C LYS A 404 21.46 4.25 0.55
N ASP A 405 20.71 3.36 1.21
CA ASP A 405 20.87 1.91 1.16
C ASP A 405 20.19 1.33 -0.09
N TYR A 406 20.70 1.74 -1.26
CA TYR A 406 20.20 1.28 -2.56
C TYR A 406 20.42 -0.21 -2.77
N LYS A 407 21.40 -0.81 -2.09
CA LYS A 407 21.64 -2.25 -2.15
C LYS A 407 20.43 -3.00 -1.60
N ARG A 408 19.96 -2.69 -0.39
CA ARG A 408 18.77 -3.34 0.17
C ARG A 408 17.53 -3.09 -0.68
N LEU A 409 17.34 -1.87 -1.20
CA LEU A 409 16.21 -1.57 -2.08
C LEU A 409 16.23 -2.43 -3.37
N ALA A 410 17.41 -2.59 -3.98
CA ALA A 410 17.58 -3.40 -5.18
C ALA A 410 17.44 -4.91 -4.91
N GLU A 411 17.85 -5.40 -3.73
CA GLU A 411 17.61 -6.77 -3.27
C GLU A 411 16.11 -7.05 -3.10
N CYS A 412 15.33 -6.08 -2.63
CA CYS A 412 13.88 -6.16 -2.49
C CYS A 412 13.12 -5.95 -3.80
N MET A 413 13.76 -5.47 -4.87
CA MET A 413 13.08 -5.20 -6.14
C MET A 413 12.79 -6.53 -6.85
N VAL A 414 11.52 -6.77 -7.18
CA VAL A 414 11.08 -7.86 -8.05
C VAL A 414 11.10 -7.35 -9.49
N PRO A 415 12.11 -7.73 -10.30
CA PRO A 415 12.16 -7.29 -11.69
C PRO A 415 11.03 -7.93 -12.50
N ILE A 416 10.42 -7.17 -13.40
CA ILE A 416 9.38 -7.63 -14.31
C ILE A 416 9.67 -7.23 -15.75
N GLY A 417 9.28 -8.07 -16.72
CA GLY A 417 9.53 -7.83 -18.14
C GLY A 417 11.02 -7.68 -18.46
N ASP A 418 11.40 -6.63 -19.17
CA ASP A 418 12.79 -6.41 -19.58
C ASP A 418 13.74 -6.18 -18.38
N GLN A 419 13.21 -5.79 -17.22
CA GLN A 419 13.98 -5.65 -15.97
C GLN A 419 14.59 -6.99 -15.50
N LEU A 420 14.08 -8.14 -15.95
CA LEU A 420 14.58 -9.48 -15.58
C LEU A 420 16.06 -9.66 -15.94
N SER A 421 16.51 -8.97 -16.99
CA SER A 421 17.91 -8.97 -17.42
C SER A 421 18.83 -8.07 -16.59
N MET A 422 18.29 -7.20 -15.74
CA MET A 422 19.07 -6.24 -14.95
C MET A 422 19.90 -6.94 -13.86
N THR A 423 21.18 -6.64 -13.87
CA THR A 423 22.11 -6.90 -12.77
C THR A 423 21.74 -6.08 -11.53
N MET A 424 22.30 -6.46 -10.38
CA MET A 424 22.04 -5.74 -9.12
C MET A 424 22.53 -4.28 -9.19
N ASP A 425 23.67 -4.03 -9.84
CA ASP A 425 24.20 -2.68 -10.04
C ASP A 425 23.29 -1.83 -10.93
N GLU A 426 22.74 -2.41 -12.01
CA GLU A 426 21.78 -1.72 -12.87
C GLU A 426 20.48 -1.38 -12.13
N ARG A 427 19.98 -2.27 -11.26
CA ARG A 427 18.84 -1.96 -10.39
C ARG A 427 19.15 -0.82 -9.43
N MET A 428 20.32 -0.85 -8.78
CA MET A 428 20.74 0.22 -7.88
C MET A 428 20.83 1.56 -8.60
N GLU A 429 21.41 1.60 -9.81
CA GLU A 429 21.50 2.83 -10.61
C GLU A 429 20.14 3.31 -11.11
N LEU A 430 19.24 2.40 -11.50
CA LEU A 430 17.85 2.73 -11.81
C LEU A 430 17.17 3.44 -10.62
N LEU A 431 17.25 2.83 -9.43
CA LEU A 431 16.63 3.41 -8.22
C LEU A 431 17.25 4.77 -7.85
N LYS A 432 18.57 4.94 -7.97
CA LYS A 432 19.25 6.24 -7.77
C LYS A 432 18.81 7.28 -8.80
N ARG A 433 18.64 6.88 -10.07
CA ARG A 433 18.14 7.78 -11.12
C ARG A 433 16.73 8.26 -10.76
N CYS A 434 15.88 7.36 -10.28
CA CYS A 434 14.51 7.65 -9.89
C CYS A 434 14.38 8.55 -8.65
N THR A 435 15.46 8.89 -7.91
CA THR A 435 15.41 9.79 -6.74
C THR A 435 15.79 11.25 -7.05
N ARG A 436 16.24 11.55 -8.26
CA ARG A 436 16.77 12.88 -8.64
C ARG A 436 15.67 13.91 -8.87
N PRO A 437 15.78 15.14 -8.33
CA PRO A 437 14.75 16.17 -8.48
C PRO A 437 14.56 16.54 -9.95
N PHE A 438 13.34 16.91 -10.29
CA PHE A 438 13.04 17.51 -11.59
C PHE A 438 13.27 19.01 -11.53
N SER A 439 13.96 19.56 -12.54
CA SER A 439 14.04 21.01 -12.74
C SER A 439 12.70 21.59 -13.20
N GLU A 440 12.48 22.89 -13.02
CA GLU A 440 11.22 23.52 -13.49
C GLU A 440 11.05 23.43 -15.02
N GLU A 441 12.16 23.39 -15.77
CA GLU A 441 12.13 23.16 -17.22
C GLU A 441 11.63 21.74 -17.58
N GLU A 442 12.12 20.72 -16.85
CA GLU A 442 11.66 19.35 -17.02
C GLU A 442 10.20 19.20 -16.60
N ILE A 443 9.80 19.81 -15.49
CA ILE A 443 8.42 19.80 -15.01
C ILE A 443 7.49 20.36 -16.09
N LYS A 444 7.82 21.55 -16.62
CA LYS A 444 7.03 22.20 -17.68
C LYS A 444 6.97 21.36 -18.97
N LYS A 445 8.04 20.64 -19.29
CA LYS A 445 8.11 19.78 -20.49
C LYS A 445 7.32 18.49 -20.34
N LYS A 446 7.42 17.83 -19.18
CA LYS A 446 6.94 16.46 -18.93
C LYS A 446 5.50 16.44 -18.39
N PHE A 447 5.15 17.34 -17.47
CA PHE A 447 3.82 17.39 -16.86
C PHE A 447 2.90 18.39 -17.56
N LYS A 448 2.87 18.39 -18.90
CA LYS A 448 2.16 19.42 -19.68
C LYS A 448 0.77 19.69 -19.09
N THR A 449 0.59 20.90 -18.58
CA THR A 449 -0.70 21.41 -18.12
C THR A 449 -1.68 21.34 -19.29
N GLY A 450 -2.67 20.45 -19.18
CA GLY A 450 -3.88 20.49 -19.99
C GLY A 450 -4.65 21.78 -19.78
#